data_AF-A0AAE3VL83-F1
#
_entry.id   AF-A0AAE3VL83-F1
#
_cell.length_a   1.000
_cell.length_b   1.000
_cell.length_c   1.000
_cell.angle_alpha   90.00
_cell.angle_beta   90.00
_cell.angle_gamma   90.00
#
_symmetry.space_group_name_H-M   'P 1'
#
loop_
_entity.id
_entity.type
_entity.pdbx_description
1 polymer ?
#
loop_
_entity_poly.entity_id
_entity_poly.type
_entity_poly.pdbx_seq_one_letter_code
_entity_poly.pdbx_strand_id
1 'polypeptide(L)' 'MKSFAVATLTLALSAGMALAQSGPQVQEMRAACKEDVEKLCSNVQPIEVQECLMEHIDEVSEGCKATVARVGEQDTMGHD' A
#
# COMPACT_ATOMS: atom_id res chain seq x y z
N MET A 1 -35.18 -12.19 26.68
CA MET A 1 -36.43 -11.39 26.71
C MET A 1 -36.38 -10.41 27.87
N LYS A 2 -35.90 -9.18 27.61
CA LYS A 2 -36.16 -7.97 28.41
C LYS A 2 -35.79 -6.81 27.49
N SER A 3 -36.80 -6.27 26.83
CA SER A 3 -36.69 -5.19 25.87
C SER A 3 -36.22 -3.91 26.57
N PHE A 4 -34.99 -3.49 26.32
CA PHE A 4 -34.55 -2.12 26.59
C PHE A 4 -34.53 -1.37 25.26
N ALA A 5 -35.64 -0.70 24.97
CA ALA A 5 -35.69 0.33 23.97
C ALA A 5 -34.80 1.49 24.45
N VAL A 6 -33.55 1.52 24.00
CA VAL A 6 -32.67 2.69 24.16
C VAL A 6 -32.95 3.61 23.00
N ALA A 7 -33.88 4.55 23.25
CA ALA A 7 -34.16 5.67 22.38
C ALA A 7 -32.92 6.57 22.28
N THR A 8 -32.45 6.77 21.04
CA THR A 8 -31.94 8.03 20.47
C THR A 8 -31.34 9.05 21.45
N LEU A 9 -30.00 9.17 21.48
CA LEU A 9 -29.21 10.42 21.36
C LEU A 9 -27.76 10.16 21.83
N THR A 10 -26.92 9.55 20.99
CA THR A 10 -25.46 9.53 21.20
C THR A 10 -24.78 10.27 20.06
N LEU A 11 -24.61 11.59 20.23
CA LEU A 11 -23.64 12.37 19.47
C LEU A 11 -22.24 12.17 20.08
N ALA A 12 -21.30 11.81 19.20
CA ALA A 12 -19.84 11.97 19.27
C ALA A 12 -19.03 11.10 20.27
N LEU A 13 -18.31 10.10 19.74
CA LEU A 13 -16.84 10.16 19.53
C LEU A 13 -16.34 8.87 18.83
N SER A 14 -16.77 8.63 17.60
CA SER A 14 -16.12 7.63 16.74
C SER A 14 -15.01 8.31 15.94
N ALA A 15 -13.90 8.62 16.61
CA ALA A 15 -12.67 9.01 15.93
C ALA A 15 -12.00 7.74 15.37
N GLY A 16 -12.26 7.49 14.09
CA GLY A 16 -11.40 6.75 13.16
C GLY A 16 -10.96 5.35 13.58
N MET A 17 -11.64 4.32 13.07
CA MET A 17 -10.91 3.11 12.70
C MET A 17 -9.86 3.55 11.67
N ALA A 18 -8.59 3.55 12.07
CA ALA A 18 -7.47 3.75 11.18
C ALA A 18 -7.53 2.66 10.12
N LEU A 19 -8.03 3.03 8.94
CA LEU A 19 -7.89 2.20 7.78
C LEU A 19 -6.39 2.13 7.51
N ALA A 20 -5.79 0.96 7.76
CA ALA A 20 -4.52 0.55 7.16
C ALA A 20 -4.75 0.43 5.64
N GLN A 21 -5.03 1.56 4.97
CA GLN A 21 -5.03 1.64 3.53
C GLN A 21 -3.55 1.64 3.15
N SER A 22 -3.02 0.46 2.86
CA SER A 22 -1.94 0.38 1.88
C SER A 22 -2.45 1.17 0.68
N GLY A 23 -1.92 2.37 0.47
CA GLY A 23 -2.51 3.34 -0.45
C GLY A 23 -2.63 2.77 -1.86
N PRO A 24 -3.51 3.35 -2.70
CA PRO A 24 -3.67 2.94 -4.11
C PRO A 24 -2.35 2.93 -4.89
N GLN A 25 -1.35 3.67 -4.41
CA GLN A 25 -0.02 3.80 -5.04
C GLN A 25 0.82 2.52 -4.98
N VAL A 26 0.79 1.75 -3.87
CA VAL A 26 1.57 0.50 -3.75
C VAL A 26 0.97 -0.60 -4.65
N GLN A 27 -0.36 -0.62 -4.77
CA GLN A 27 -1.05 -1.53 -5.69
C GLN A 27 -0.75 -1.19 -7.15
N GLU A 28 -0.74 0.10 -7.50
CA GLU A 28 -0.38 0.56 -8.84
C GLU A 28 1.08 0.18 -9.19
N MET A 29 2.01 0.36 -8.24
CA MET A 29 3.40 -0.09 -8.41
C MET A 29 3.47 -1.58 -8.68
N ARG A 30 2.83 -2.41 -7.85
CA ARG A 30 2.83 -3.87 -8.06
C ARG A 30 2.23 -4.27 -9.40
N ALA A 31 1.17 -3.58 -9.85
CA ALA A 31 0.56 -3.85 -11.14
C ALA A 31 1.50 -3.47 -12.29
N ALA A 32 2.13 -2.28 -12.23
CA ALA A 32 3.07 -1.80 -13.23
C ALA A 32 4.35 -2.65 -13.29
N CYS A 33 4.81 -3.13 -12.15
CA CYS A 33 6.03 -3.94 -12.02
C CYS A 33 5.78 -5.44 -12.10
N LYS A 34 4.55 -5.91 -12.31
CA LYS A 34 4.20 -7.34 -12.20
C LYS A 34 5.10 -8.24 -13.04
N GLU A 35 5.32 -7.87 -14.30
CA GLU A 35 6.15 -8.65 -15.21
C GLU A 35 7.63 -8.62 -14.81
N ASP A 36 8.12 -7.48 -14.35
CA ASP A 36 9.49 -7.32 -13.85
C ASP A 36 9.69 -8.12 -12.55
N VAL A 37 8.68 -8.15 -11.66
CA VAL A 37 8.69 -8.95 -10.44
C VAL A 37 8.75 -10.43 -10.76
N GLU A 38 7.97 -10.91 -11.73
CA GLU A 38 8.01 -12.32 -12.13
C GLU A 38 9.36 -12.72 -12.76
N LYS A 39 10.04 -11.79 -13.45
CA LYS A 39 11.34 -12.02 -14.10
C LYS A 39 12.53 -11.89 -13.16
N LEU A 40 12.55 -10.85 -12.32
CA LEU A 40 13.70 -10.42 -11.53
C LEU A 40 13.54 -10.77 -10.04
N CYS A 41 12.32 -10.68 -9.51
CA CYS A 41 12.01 -10.72 -8.09
C CYS A 41 11.06 -11.88 -7.69
N SER A 42 11.01 -12.98 -8.46
CA SER A 42 10.04 -14.07 -8.23
C SER A 42 10.33 -14.90 -6.97
N ASN A 43 11.56 -14.79 -6.44
CA ASN A 43 12.02 -15.55 -5.27
C ASN A 43 12.04 -14.73 -3.97
N VAL A 44 11.63 -13.45 -4.00
CA VAL A 44 11.57 -12.61 -2.79
C VAL A 44 10.16 -12.57 -2.22
N GLN A 45 10.07 -12.23 -0.93
CA GLN A 45 8.77 -12.10 -0.30
C GLN A 45 8.02 -10.87 -0.84
N PRO A 46 6.68 -10.89 -0.83
CA PRO A 46 5.87 -9.75 -1.26
C PRO A 46 6.24 -8.41 -0.58
N ILE A 47 6.76 -8.46 0.65
CA ILE A 47 7.23 -7.29 1.39
C ILE A 47 8.61 -6.78 0.93
N GLU A 48 9.45 -7.65 0.36
CA GLU A 48 10.80 -7.37 -0.14
C GLU A 48 10.83 -7.03 -1.64
N VAL A 49 9.69 -7.20 -2.35
CA VAL A 49 9.56 -6.89 -3.77
C VAL A 49 9.97 -5.45 -4.09
N GLN A 50 9.67 -4.49 -3.21
CA GLN A 50 10.05 -3.10 -3.42
C GLN A 50 11.57 -2.92 -3.45
N GLU A 51 12.28 -3.47 -2.47
CA GLU A 51 13.75 -3.40 -2.42
C GLU A 51 14.37 -4.11 -3.62
N CYS A 52 13.88 -5.31 -3.97
CA CYS A 52 14.36 -6.02 -5.15
C CYS A 52 14.17 -5.21 -6.45
N LEU A 53 13.02 -4.58 -6.64
CA LEU A 53 12.80 -3.70 -7.79
C LEU A 53 13.70 -2.45 -7.77
N MET A 54 14.04 -1.93 -6.59
CA MET A 54 14.99 -0.82 -6.44
C MET A 54 16.43 -1.25 -6.77
N GLU A 55 16.85 -2.44 -6.36
CA GLU A 55 18.17 -2.98 -6.73
C GLU A 55 18.28 -3.23 -8.25
N HIS A 56 17.17 -3.63 -8.87
CA HIS A 56 17.08 -3.88 -10.32
C HIS A 56 16.46 -2.71 -11.11
N ILE A 57 16.48 -1.49 -10.60
CA ILE A 57 15.74 -0.34 -11.17
C ILE A 57 16.18 0.06 -12.59
N ASP A 58 17.36 -0.38 -13.03
CA ASP A 58 17.85 -0.19 -14.39
C ASP A 58 17.49 -1.35 -15.33
N GLU A 59 17.04 -2.48 -14.79
CA GLU A 59 16.60 -3.67 -15.54
C GLU A 59 15.08 -3.78 -15.64
N VAL A 60 14.33 -3.10 -14.77
CA VAL A 60 12.87 -3.03 -14.84
C VAL A 60 12.38 -2.21 -16.04
N SER A 61 11.13 -2.43 -16.41
CA SER A 61 10.46 -1.66 -17.46
C SER A 61 10.30 -0.17 -17.06
N GLU A 62 10.29 0.75 -18.05
CA GLU A 62 10.17 2.19 -17.77
C GLU A 62 8.89 2.55 -16.95
N GLY A 63 7.79 1.85 -17.19
CA GLY A 63 6.55 2.01 -16.44
C GLY A 63 6.67 1.61 -14.96
N CYS A 64 7.45 0.56 -14.67
CA CYS A 64 7.74 0.15 -13.31
C CYS A 64 8.66 1.17 -12.63
N LYS A 65 9.74 1.59 -13.29
CA LYS A 65 10.70 2.60 -12.78
C LYS A 65 10.02 3.89 -12.34
N ALA A 66 9.12 4.41 -13.17
CA ALA A 66 8.36 5.62 -12.85
C ALA A 66 7.50 5.47 -11.59
N THR A 67 7.00 4.27 -11.31
CA THR A 67 6.07 4.01 -10.20
C THR A 67 6.82 3.68 -8.91
N VAL A 68 7.93 2.94 -9.00
CA VAL A 68 8.84 2.67 -7.86
C VAL A 68 9.39 3.98 -7.29
N ALA A 69 9.79 4.93 -8.15
CA ALA A 69 10.23 6.25 -7.72
C ALA A 69 9.14 7.00 -6.90
N ARG A 70 7.89 6.98 -7.39
CA ARG A 70 6.76 7.61 -6.69
C ARG A 70 6.48 6.99 -5.32
N VAL A 71 6.61 5.67 -5.19
CA VAL A 71 6.37 4.97 -3.91
C VAL A 71 7.50 5.20 -2.91
N GLY A 72 8.76 5.26 -3.37
CA GLY A 72 9.90 5.58 -2.51
C GLY A 72 9.80 6.98 -1.86
N GLU A 73 9.13 7.92 -2.53
CA GLU A 73 8.87 9.25 -1.98
C GLU A 73 7.69 9.28 -0.99
N GLN A 74 6.73 8.34 -1.10
CA GLN A 74 5.50 8.32 -0.28
C GLN A 74 5.66 7.70 1.11
N ASP A 75 6.68 6.86 1.33
CA ASP A 75 7.03 6.36 2.66
C ASP A 75 7.46 7.49 3.61
N THR A 76 7.97 8.60 3.06
CA THR A 76 8.45 9.75 3.86
C THR A 76 7.35 10.74 4.30
N MET A 77 6.10 10.56 3.86
CA MET A 77 5.02 11.53 4.09
C MET A 77 3.89 11.01 5.00
N GLY A 78 4.13 9.94 5.77
CA GLY A 78 3.11 9.23 6.55
C GLY A 78 3.43 8.97 8.02
N HIS A 79 4.25 9.79 8.69
CA HIS A 79 4.45 9.71 10.14
C HIS A 79 4.54 11.09 10.79
N ASP A 80 3.43 11.83 10.81
CA ASP A 80 3.14 12.82 11.86
C ASP A 80 1.87 12.39 12.61
#